data_AF-A0A5S3QJJ9-F1
#
_entry.id   AF-A0A5S3QJJ9-F1
#
_cell.length_a   1.000
_cell.length_b   1.000
_cell.length_c   1.000
_cell.angle_alpha   90.00
_cell.angle_beta   90.00
_cell.angle_gamma   90.00
#
_symmetry.space_group_name_H-M   'P 1'
#
loop_
_entity.id
_entity.type
_entity.pdbx_description
1 polymer ?
#
loop_
_entity_poly.entity_id
_entity_poly.type
_entity_poly.pdbx_seq_one_letter_code
_entity_poly.pdbx_strand_id
1 'polypeptide(L)'
;MTKKFLFFILLCIGVIILLVFKIGPSFEIGKHNSSNGNQESTTKSLNISNNDLYDLNYSLEAIRLLDALPSDKKDIIKKFKKINPNLSTDNLYNAWLYVNIANLLDIEPKHQRKVVGTVNEVQTSSGCFASNSKEEYSPKNKEQFILPTKMALDVYKSYGKPVPETAFKCLKETASELLNKQGKKSISYGDYLQLIKGVDNKFKNGFYFLSKKQYKKYLNKATQPLLNKQNSIKKLKVIMDIHSKFKNSEVNIDKNAVKEYIYSRQLQNGSFPIYDDKNNNADTLTTFYAVDIMKKKDIKVPKKIKLIKYLKDNVTAKLK
;
A
#
# COMPACT_ATOMS: atom_id res chain seq x y z
N MET A 1 -15.64 3.11 -52.06
CA MET A 1 -16.22 1.80 -51.66
C MET A 1 -17.71 1.85 -51.94
N THR A 2 -18.20 1.05 -52.89
CA THR A 2 -19.61 1.09 -53.30
C THR A 2 -20.51 0.50 -52.21
N LYS A 3 -21.73 1.01 -52.03
CA LYS A 3 -22.71 0.54 -51.02
C LYS A 3 -22.91 -0.99 -51.03
N LYS A 4 -22.70 -1.64 -52.20
CA LYS A 4 -22.74 -3.10 -52.37
C LYS A 4 -21.61 -3.84 -51.63
N PHE A 5 -20.43 -3.22 -51.48
CA PHE A 5 -19.30 -3.81 -50.78
C PHE A 5 -19.48 -3.78 -49.25
N LEU A 6 -20.08 -2.71 -48.72
CA LEU A 6 -20.40 -2.60 -47.29
C LEU A 6 -21.47 -3.62 -46.86
N PHE A 7 -22.45 -3.87 -47.73
CA PHE A 7 -23.49 -4.88 -47.50
C PHE A 7 -22.90 -6.30 -47.42
N PHE A 8 -21.94 -6.63 -48.29
CA PHE A 8 -21.27 -7.93 -48.28
C PHE A 8 -20.47 -8.18 -46.99
N ILE A 9 -19.76 -7.15 -46.48
CA ILE A 9 -19.01 -7.26 -45.22
C ILE A 9 -19.96 -7.49 -44.04
N LEU A 10 -21.07 -6.76 -43.97
CA LEU A 10 -22.07 -6.94 -42.91
C LEU A 10 -22.73 -8.32 -42.96
N LEU A 11 -22.98 -8.85 -44.15
CA LEU A 11 -23.56 -10.18 -44.34
C LEU A 11 -22.57 -11.29 -43.90
N CYS A 12 -21.27 -11.13 -44.19
CA CYS A 12 -20.23 -12.05 -43.71
C CYS A 12 -20.08 -12.03 -42.18
N ILE A 13 -20.17 -10.86 -41.55
CA ILE A 13 -20.11 -10.74 -40.07
C ILE A 13 -21.34 -11.41 -39.44
N GLY A 14 -22.54 -11.24 -40.03
CA GLY A 14 -23.76 -11.89 -39.56
C GLY A 14 -23.71 -13.42 -39.60
N VAL A 15 -23.14 -14.01 -40.66
CA VAL A 15 -22.98 -15.46 -40.80
C VAL A 15 -21.99 -16.03 -39.78
N ILE A 16 -20.91 -15.30 -39.46
CA ILE A 16 -19.93 -15.72 -38.45
C ILE A 16 -20.56 -15.73 -37.05
N ILE A 17 -21.39 -14.73 -36.71
CA ILE A 17 -22.09 -14.68 -35.42
C ILE A 17 -23.10 -15.84 -35.29
N LEU A 18 -23.81 -16.20 -36.36
CA LEU A 18 -24.74 -17.34 -36.37
C LEU A 18 -24.04 -18.70 -36.26
N LEU A 19 -22.81 -18.83 -36.76
CA LEU A 19 -22.02 -20.06 -36.64
C LEU A 19 -21.43 -20.24 -35.23
N VAL A 20 -21.07 -19.15 -34.53
CA VAL A 20 -20.57 -19.22 -33.15
C VAL A 20 -21.68 -19.59 -32.14
N PHE A 21 -22.94 -19.24 -32.42
CA PHE A 21 -24.08 -19.58 -31.56
C PHE A 21 -24.71 -20.96 -31.82
N LYS A 22 -24.32 -21.69 -32.88
CA LYS A 22 -24.80 -23.05 -33.15
C LYS A 22 -23.92 -24.18 -32.61
N ILE A 23 -22.78 -23.87 -32.00
CA ILE A 23 -21.95 -24.85 -31.28
C ILE A 23 -22.19 -24.65 -29.78
N GLY A 24 -23.42 -24.91 -29.35
CA GLY A 24 -23.70 -25.22 -27.95
C GLY A 24 -23.30 -26.67 -27.68
N PRO A 25 -22.59 -26.99 -26.59
CA PRO A 25 -22.32 -28.39 -26.26
C PRO A 25 -23.64 -29.12 -25.96
N SER A 26 -23.86 -30.21 -26.69
CA SER A 26 -24.91 -31.19 -26.49
C SER A 26 -24.91 -31.67 -25.04
N PHE A 27 -25.97 -31.39 -24.29
CA PHE A 27 -26.22 -32.00 -22.99
C PHE A 27 -26.99 -33.31 -23.22
N GLU A 28 -26.26 -34.42 -23.34
CA GLU A 28 -26.85 -35.75 -23.22
C GLU A 28 -27.12 -36.03 -21.74
N ILE A 29 -28.40 -36.16 -21.39
CA ILE A 29 -28.85 -36.67 -20.09
C ILE A 29 -28.72 -38.20 -20.14
N GLY A 30 -27.53 -38.68 -19.81
CA GLY A 30 -27.28 -40.09 -19.50
C GLY A 30 -27.50 -40.34 -18.00
N LYS A 31 -28.60 -41.02 -17.64
CA LYS A 31 -28.75 -41.61 -16.31
C LYS A 31 -27.67 -42.67 -16.12
N HIS A 32 -26.67 -42.37 -15.30
CA HIS A 32 -25.83 -43.38 -14.67
C HIS A 32 -25.66 -43.06 -13.19
N ASN A 33 -26.29 -43.90 -12.35
CA ASN A 33 -25.96 -44.01 -10.95
C ASN A 33 -24.51 -44.52 -10.84
N SER A 34 -23.61 -43.70 -10.31
CA SER A 34 -22.38 -44.16 -9.69
C SER A 34 -21.93 -43.14 -8.68
N SER A 35 -21.82 -43.57 -7.43
CA SER A 35 -21.13 -42.84 -6.38
C SER A 35 -19.74 -42.45 -6.87
N ASN A 36 -19.42 -41.16 -6.88
CA ASN A 36 -18.05 -40.70 -7.00
C ASN A 36 -17.83 -39.55 -6.04
N GLY A 37 -16.83 -39.72 -5.19
CA GLY A 37 -16.51 -38.84 -4.10
C GLY A 37 -16.33 -37.40 -4.57
N ASN A 38 -16.82 -36.48 -3.73
CA ASN A 38 -16.37 -35.10 -3.71
C ASN A 38 -14.86 -35.08 -3.43
N GLN A 39 -14.04 -35.23 -4.47
CA GLN A 39 -12.77 -34.56 -4.51
C GLN A 39 -13.06 -33.11 -4.90
N GLU A 40 -13.59 -32.35 -3.94
CA GLU A 40 -13.24 -30.95 -3.85
C GLU A 40 -11.72 -30.92 -3.84
N SER A 41 -11.12 -30.42 -4.93
CA SER A 41 -9.71 -30.03 -4.90
C SER A 41 -9.61 -28.91 -3.88
N THR A 42 -9.44 -29.28 -2.62
CA THR A 42 -9.16 -28.39 -1.50
C THR A 42 -7.81 -27.79 -1.84
N THR A 43 -7.84 -26.68 -2.57
CA THR A 43 -6.67 -25.87 -2.82
C THR A 43 -6.27 -25.37 -1.44
N LYS A 44 -5.35 -26.08 -0.78
CA LYS A 44 -4.89 -25.76 0.57
C LYS A 44 -4.63 -24.26 0.63
N SER A 45 -5.42 -23.56 1.45
CA SER A 45 -5.25 -22.14 1.69
C SER A 45 -3.87 -21.94 2.32
N LEU A 46 -3.11 -21.00 1.79
CA LEU A 46 -1.83 -20.62 2.38
C LEU A 46 -2.12 -19.70 3.57
N ASN A 47 -1.74 -20.14 4.78
CA ASN A 47 -1.76 -19.29 5.96
C ASN A 47 -0.45 -18.49 5.99
N ILE A 48 -0.56 -17.17 6.02
CA ILE A 48 0.58 -16.25 6.07
C ILE A 48 0.56 -15.49 7.39
N SER A 49 1.72 -15.33 8.03
CA SER A 49 1.82 -14.55 9.27
C SER A 49 1.80 -13.04 9.01
N ASN A 50 1.54 -12.25 10.06
CA ASN A 50 1.55 -10.78 9.97
C ASN A 50 2.93 -10.26 9.56
N ASN A 51 4.00 -10.84 10.12
CA ASN A 51 5.38 -10.47 9.81
C ASN A 51 5.72 -10.81 8.35
N ASP A 52 5.21 -11.93 7.84
CA ASP A 52 5.43 -12.31 6.45
C ASP A 52 4.69 -11.40 5.47
N LEU A 53 3.47 -10.94 5.80
CA LEU A 53 2.76 -9.92 5.00
C LEU A 53 3.50 -8.58 5.01
N TYR A 54 4.02 -8.16 6.17
CA TYR A 54 4.84 -6.95 6.31
C TYR A 54 6.07 -7.02 5.40
N ASP A 55 6.84 -8.10 5.52
CA ASP A 55 8.06 -8.31 4.77
C ASP A 55 7.81 -8.42 3.26
N LEU A 56 6.76 -9.15 2.89
CA LEU A 56 6.33 -9.31 1.50
C LEU A 56 5.97 -7.96 0.88
N ASN A 57 5.16 -7.15 1.57
CA ASN A 57 4.73 -5.84 1.10
C ASN A 57 5.90 -4.91 0.83
N TYR A 58 6.77 -4.69 1.82
CA TYR A 58 7.86 -3.73 1.66
C TYR A 58 8.97 -4.24 0.74
N SER A 59 9.15 -5.56 0.63
CA SER A 59 10.05 -6.14 -0.37
C SER A 59 9.56 -5.86 -1.79
N LEU A 60 8.25 -6.03 -2.05
CA LEU A 60 7.65 -5.73 -3.36
C LEU A 60 7.69 -4.24 -3.70
N GLU A 61 7.42 -3.35 -2.73
CA GLU A 61 7.57 -1.90 -2.93
C GLU A 61 9.01 -1.53 -3.36
N ALA A 62 10.01 -2.05 -2.65
CA ALA A 62 11.41 -1.79 -2.96
C ALA A 62 11.80 -2.36 -4.34
N ILE A 63 11.38 -3.59 -4.66
CA ILE A 63 11.61 -4.22 -5.98
C ILE A 63 11.01 -3.37 -7.12
N ARG A 64 9.78 -2.88 -6.93
CA ARG A 64 9.09 -2.03 -7.90
C ARG A 64 9.87 -0.74 -8.16
N LEU A 65 10.36 -0.07 -7.12
CA LEU A 65 11.17 1.15 -7.24
C LEU A 65 12.53 0.93 -7.92
N LEU A 66 13.07 -0.29 -7.82
CA LEU A 66 14.33 -0.68 -8.46
C LEU A 66 14.16 -1.07 -9.94
N ASP A 67 12.93 -1.04 -10.46
CA ASP A 67 12.54 -1.51 -11.79
C ASP A 67 12.95 -2.97 -12.00
N ALA A 68 12.84 -3.77 -10.93
CA ALA A 68 13.43 -5.11 -10.85
C ALA A 68 12.36 -6.20 -10.61
N LEU A 69 11.14 -5.97 -11.12
CA LEU A 69 10.02 -6.89 -10.94
C LEU A 69 10.45 -8.34 -11.20
N PRO A 70 10.00 -9.29 -10.38
CA PRO A 70 10.50 -10.66 -10.47
C PRO A 70 10.09 -11.28 -11.80
N SER A 71 11.00 -12.01 -12.47
CA SER A 71 10.69 -12.76 -13.70
C SER A 71 9.60 -13.81 -13.44
N ASP A 72 9.51 -14.26 -12.21
CA ASP A 72 8.52 -15.15 -11.61
C ASP A 72 7.27 -14.42 -11.06
N LYS A 73 6.99 -13.17 -11.47
CA LYS A 73 5.77 -12.43 -11.04
C LYS A 73 4.48 -13.26 -11.18
N LYS A 74 4.36 -14.08 -12.24
CA LYS A 74 3.21 -14.98 -12.43
C LYS A 74 3.08 -16.03 -11.33
N ASP A 75 4.19 -16.61 -10.88
CA ASP A 75 4.20 -17.59 -9.79
C ASP A 75 3.91 -16.93 -8.44
N ILE A 76 4.48 -15.75 -8.20
CA ILE A 76 4.17 -14.92 -7.02
C ILE A 76 2.67 -14.61 -6.96
N ILE A 77 2.06 -14.17 -8.07
CA ILE A 77 0.61 -13.94 -8.17
C ILE A 77 -0.16 -15.23 -7.88
N LYS A 78 0.26 -16.37 -8.45
CA LYS A 78 -0.39 -17.66 -8.24
C LYS A 78 -0.37 -18.06 -6.77
N LYS A 79 0.76 -17.89 -6.08
CA LYS A 79 0.91 -18.17 -4.64
C LYS A 79 0.12 -17.20 -3.78
N PHE A 80 0.22 -15.90 -4.07
CA PHE A 80 -0.54 -14.86 -3.36
C PHE A 80 -2.05 -15.07 -3.47
N LYS A 81 -2.57 -15.49 -4.63
CA LYS A 81 -4.00 -15.81 -4.83
C LYS A 81 -4.52 -16.98 -3.99
N LYS A 82 -3.64 -17.78 -3.38
CA LYS A 82 -3.97 -18.86 -2.44
C LYS A 82 -3.96 -18.41 -0.97
N ILE A 83 -3.45 -17.21 -0.68
CA ILE A 83 -3.47 -16.66 0.67
C ILE A 83 -4.91 -16.42 1.07
N ASN A 84 -5.33 -17.06 2.16
CA ASN A 84 -6.52 -16.66 2.89
C ASN A 84 -6.05 -15.74 4.02
N PRO A 85 -6.23 -14.42 3.91
CA PRO A 85 -5.68 -13.51 4.91
C PRO A 85 -6.31 -13.81 6.27
N ASN A 86 -5.47 -13.96 7.30
CA ASN A 86 -5.95 -14.08 8.68
C ASN A 86 -6.41 -12.70 9.15
N LEU A 87 -7.68 -12.42 8.90
CA LEU A 87 -8.36 -11.17 9.22
C LEU A 87 -9.24 -11.36 10.45
N SER A 88 -8.70 -11.95 11.51
CA SER A 88 -9.35 -11.76 12.82
C SER A 88 -9.52 -10.26 13.05
N THR A 89 -10.57 -9.90 13.79
CA THR A 89 -11.05 -8.52 14.07
C THR A 89 -10.01 -7.57 14.69
N ASP A 90 -8.78 -8.05 14.88
CA ASP A 90 -7.73 -7.41 15.67
C ASP A 90 -6.67 -6.71 14.82
N ASN A 91 -6.78 -6.63 13.48
CA ASN A 91 -5.70 -5.98 12.72
C ASN A 91 -6.08 -5.36 11.36
N LEU A 92 -6.43 -4.07 11.36
CA LEU A 92 -6.59 -3.26 10.15
C LEU A 92 -5.33 -3.23 9.29
N TYR A 93 -4.15 -3.29 9.92
CA TYR A 93 -2.88 -3.23 9.20
C TYR A 93 -2.69 -4.43 8.27
N ASN A 94 -3.09 -5.62 8.69
CA ASN A 94 -3.05 -6.82 7.85
C ASN A 94 -3.98 -6.72 6.64
N ALA A 95 -5.21 -6.22 6.87
CA ALA A 95 -6.18 -5.99 5.80
C ALA A 95 -5.60 -5.03 4.74
N TRP A 96 -4.98 -3.94 5.21
CA TRP A 96 -4.31 -2.97 4.35
C TRP A 96 -3.10 -3.56 3.61
N LEU A 97 -2.21 -4.30 4.29
CA LEU A 97 -1.05 -4.95 3.67
C LEU A 97 -1.47 -5.91 2.56
N TYR A 98 -2.48 -6.76 2.82
CA TYR A 98 -3.01 -7.71 1.85
C TYR A 98 -3.50 -6.98 0.58
N VAL A 99 -4.29 -5.92 0.74
CA VAL A 99 -4.80 -5.12 -0.39
C VAL A 99 -3.66 -4.40 -1.11
N ASN A 100 -2.68 -3.86 -0.38
CA ASN A 100 -1.55 -3.16 -0.97
C ASN A 100 -0.66 -4.11 -1.79
N ILE A 101 -0.44 -5.34 -1.32
CA ILE A 101 0.29 -6.37 -2.10
C ILE A 101 -0.45 -6.71 -3.39
N ALA A 102 -1.78 -6.89 -3.34
CA ALA A 102 -2.58 -7.13 -4.55
C ALA A 102 -2.41 -5.99 -5.58
N ASN A 103 -2.47 -4.74 -5.11
CA ASN A 103 -2.25 -3.57 -5.95
C ASN A 103 -0.82 -3.54 -6.53
N LEU A 104 0.20 -3.88 -5.76
CA LEU A 104 1.60 -3.93 -6.23
C LEU A 104 1.84 -5.01 -7.29
N LEU A 105 1.03 -6.08 -7.25
CA LEU A 105 1.07 -7.16 -8.21
C LEU A 105 0.17 -6.92 -9.43
N ASP A 106 -0.50 -5.76 -9.49
CA ASP A 106 -1.46 -5.37 -10.53
C ASP A 106 -2.61 -6.39 -10.68
N ILE A 107 -3.15 -6.86 -9.54
CA ILE A 107 -4.30 -7.76 -9.51
C ILE A 107 -5.41 -7.20 -8.62
N GLU A 108 -6.64 -7.57 -8.93
CA GLU A 108 -7.77 -7.26 -8.06
C GLU A 108 -7.66 -8.06 -6.74
N PRO A 109 -7.72 -7.39 -5.58
CA PRO A 109 -7.69 -8.07 -4.29
C PRO A 109 -8.93 -8.98 -4.13
N LYS A 110 -8.74 -10.20 -3.60
CA LYS A 110 -9.84 -11.13 -3.31
C LYS A 110 -10.41 -10.89 -1.91
N HIS A 111 -11.49 -11.59 -1.57
CA HIS A 111 -12.10 -11.58 -0.23
C HIS A 111 -12.66 -10.21 0.20
N GLN A 112 -13.16 -9.42 -0.77
CA GLN A 112 -13.75 -8.10 -0.53
C GLN A 112 -14.71 -8.07 0.67
N ARG A 113 -15.67 -9.00 0.77
CA ARG A 113 -16.64 -9.03 1.87
C ARG A 113 -15.96 -9.17 3.24
N LYS A 114 -14.97 -10.06 3.34
CA LYS A 114 -14.21 -10.31 4.57
C LYS A 114 -13.36 -9.10 4.93
N VAL A 115 -12.59 -8.58 3.97
CA VAL A 115 -11.67 -7.46 4.16
C VAL A 115 -12.42 -6.18 4.53
N VAL A 116 -13.47 -5.83 3.78
CA VAL A 116 -14.29 -4.65 4.09
C VAL A 116 -15.05 -4.84 5.40
N GLY A 117 -15.51 -6.05 5.72
CA GLY A 117 -16.10 -6.37 7.03
C GLY A 117 -15.16 -6.02 8.19
N THR A 118 -13.92 -6.50 8.15
CA THR A 118 -12.89 -6.17 9.15
C THR A 118 -12.61 -4.66 9.23
N VAL A 119 -12.57 -3.96 8.09
CA VAL A 119 -12.39 -2.50 8.08
C VAL A 119 -13.57 -1.78 8.76
N ASN A 120 -14.79 -2.25 8.54
CA ASN A 120 -15.99 -1.64 9.12
C ASN A 120 -16.07 -1.88 10.64
N GLU A 121 -15.64 -3.04 11.10
CA GLU A 121 -15.66 -3.41 12.53
C GLU A 121 -14.72 -2.54 13.39
N VAL A 122 -13.65 -2.00 12.81
CA VAL A 122 -12.73 -1.10 13.51
C VAL A 122 -13.09 0.38 13.36
N GLN A 123 -14.25 0.68 12.77
CA GLN A 123 -14.74 2.05 12.69
C GLN A 123 -15.28 2.49 14.05
N THR A 124 -14.77 3.61 14.57
CA THR A 124 -15.21 4.18 15.82
C THR A 124 -16.51 4.95 15.67
N SER A 125 -17.22 5.22 16.77
CA SER A 125 -18.42 6.04 16.79
C SER A 125 -18.22 7.47 16.26
N SER A 126 -17.00 8.00 16.35
CA SER A 126 -16.60 9.29 15.76
C SER A 126 -16.39 9.24 14.24
N GLY A 127 -16.43 8.06 13.62
CA GLY A 127 -16.23 7.85 12.19
C GLY A 127 -14.78 7.59 11.76
N CYS A 128 -13.81 7.78 12.65
CA CYS A 128 -12.42 7.35 12.42
C CYS A 128 -12.30 5.82 12.40
N PHE A 129 -11.15 5.31 11.99
CA PHE A 129 -10.83 3.89 12.12
C PHE A 129 -9.69 3.71 13.13
N ALA A 130 -9.78 2.65 13.92
CA ALA A 130 -8.77 2.23 14.88
C ALA A 130 -7.89 1.11 14.31
N SER A 131 -6.79 0.76 15.00
CA SER A 131 -5.88 -0.29 14.52
C SER A 131 -6.50 -1.69 14.70
N ASN A 132 -7.31 -1.85 15.74
CA ASN A 132 -8.03 -3.07 16.12
C ASN A 132 -9.38 -2.70 16.76
N SER A 133 -10.29 -3.66 16.87
CA SER A 133 -11.66 -3.42 17.36
C SER A 133 -11.75 -3.09 18.86
N LYS A 134 -10.67 -3.27 19.62
CA LYS A 134 -10.62 -3.00 21.08
C LYS A 134 -10.21 -1.57 21.38
N GLU A 135 -9.71 -0.83 20.39
CA GLU A 135 -9.30 0.55 20.54
C GLU A 135 -10.50 1.50 20.45
N GLU A 136 -10.86 2.09 21.58
CA GLU A 136 -11.88 3.11 21.62
C GLU A 136 -11.35 4.49 21.20
N TYR A 137 -12.24 5.28 20.59
CA TYR A 137 -11.90 6.66 20.25
C TYR A 137 -11.66 7.50 21.49
N SER A 138 -10.45 8.04 21.60
CA SER A 138 -10.08 8.97 22.67
C SER A 138 -9.91 10.39 22.14
N PRO A 139 -10.70 11.37 22.63
CA PRO A 139 -10.49 12.78 22.33
C PRO A 139 -9.09 13.28 22.74
N LYS A 140 -8.46 12.61 23.71
CA LYS A 140 -7.11 12.98 24.18
C LYS A 140 -6.02 12.57 23.19
N ASN A 141 -6.23 11.56 22.35
CA ASN A 141 -5.19 10.96 21.48
C ASN A 141 -5.63 10.80 20.01
N LYS A 142 -6.39 11.76 19.47
CA LYS A 142 -6.97 11.67 18.12
C LYS A 142 -5.96 11.36 17.00
N GLU A 143 -4.71 11.79 17.14
CA GLU A 143 -3.67 11.54 16.14
C GLU A 143 -3.41 10.06 15.85
N GLN A 144 -3.67 9.16 16.81
CA GLN A 144 -3.42 7.73 16.65
C GLN A 144 -4.32 7.12 15.56
N PHE A 145 -5.46 7.76 15.28
CA PHE A 145 -6.43 7.30 14.28
C PHE A 145 -6.10 7.78 12.85
N ILE A 146 -5.10 8.66 12.64
CA ILE A 146 -4.78 9.20 11.31
C ILE A 146 -4.29 8.09 10.36
N LEU A 147 -3.32 7.30 10.81
CA LEU A 147 -2.72 6.24 9.99
C LEU A 147 -3.73 5.10 9.74
N PRO A 148 -4.39 4.54 10.76
CA PRO A 148 -5.48 3.57 10.57
C PRO A 148 -6.57 4.09 9.63
N THR A 149 -7.04 5.32 9.81
CA THR A 149 -8.07 5.89 8.92
C THR A 149 -7.58 5.95 7.47
N LYS A 150 -6.34 6.42 7.21
CA LYS A 150 -5.77 6.36 5.86
C LYS A 150 -5.74 4.93 5.32
N MET A 151 -5.36 3.93 6.12
CA MET A 151 -5.31 2.53 5.70
C MET A 151 -6.70 2.03 5.30
N ALA A 152 -7.73 2.30 6.10
CA ALA A 152 -9.11 1.98 5.78
C ALA A 152 -9.55 2.62 4.45
N LEU A 153 -9.27 3.91 4.27
CA LEU A 153 -9.58 4.64 3.03
C LEU A 153 -8.90 4.03 1.79
N ASP A 154 -7.63 3.60 1.93
CA ASP A 154 -6.91 2.91 0.86
C ASP A 154 -7.58 1.58 0.49
N VAL A 155 -8.07 0.83 1.49
CA VAL A 155 -8.82 -0.42 1.28
C VAL A 155 -10.13 -0.16 0.53
N TYR A 156 -10.95 0.79 1.00
CA TYR A 156 -12.19 1.17 0.32
C TYR A 156 -11.94 1.53 -1.14
N LYS A 157 -10.94 2.38 -1.40
CA LYS A 157 -10.61 2.79 -2.76
C LYS A 157 -10.19 1.62 -3.65
N SER A 158 -9.39 0.69 -3.13
CA SER A 158 -8.88 -0.45 -3.91
C SER A 158 -10.01 -1.40 -4.34
N TYR A 159 -11.08 -1.51 -3.55
CA TYR A 159 -12.28 -2.28 -3.89
C TYR A 159 -13.37 -1.46 -4.60
N GLY A 160 -13.11 -0.19 -4.95
CA GLY A 160 -14.12 0.69 -5.54
C GLY A 160 -15.35 0.91 -4.65
N LYS A 161 -15.17 0.83 -3.33
CA LYS A 161 -16.26 1.00 -2.35
C LYS A 161 -16.42 2.47 -1.94
N PRO A 162 -17.67 2.91 -1.68
CA PRO A 162 -17.90 4.24 -1.15
C PRO A 162 -17.21 4.37 0.21
N VAL A 163 -16.54 5.49 0.41
CA VAL A 163 -15.92 5.84 1.68
C VAL A 163 -17.00 6.48 2.57
N PRO A 164 -17.11 6.10 3.86
CA PRO A 164 -18.01 6.78 4.80
C PRO A 164 -17.65 8.26 4.95
N GLU A 165 -18.63 9.16 4.80
CA GLU A 165 -18.41 10.61 4.99
C GLU A 165 -17.93 10.96 6.40
N THR A 166 -18.36 10.18 7.39
CA THR A 166 -17.94 10.31 8.79
C THR A 166 -16.43 10.16 8.97
N ALA A 167 -15.76 9.36 8.12
CA ALA A 167 -14.31 9.23 8.12
C ALA A 167 -13.59 10.52 7.70
N PHE A 168 -14.13 11.21 6.68
CA PHE A 168 -13.61 12.50 6.25
C PHE A 168 -13.82 13.59 7.29
N LYS A 169 -15.00 13.61 7.93
CA LYS A 169 -15.28 14.49 9.06
C LYS A 169 -14.30 14.26 10.21
N CYS A 170 -14.10 13.00 10.60
CA CYS A 170 -13.17 12.66 11.69
C CYS A 170 -11.72 13.05 11.37
N LEU A 171 -11.26 12.83 10.14
CA LEU A 171 -9.93 13.28 9.69
C LEU A 171 -9.81 14.80 9.71
N LYS A 172 -10.83 15.54 9.30
CA LYS A 172 -10.83 17.01 9.32
C LYS A 172 -10.70 17.55 10.75
N GLU A 173 -11.47 16.99 11.68
CA GLU A 173 -11.42 17.35 13.10
C GLU A 173 -10.06 17.01 13.70
N THR A 174 -9.58 15.79 13.47
CA THR A 174 -8.27 15.32 13.95
C THR A 174 -7.13 16.17 13.39
N ALA A 175 -7.16 16.49 12.09
CA ALA A 175 -6.17 17.35 11.45
C ALA A 175 -6.18 18.77 12.01
N SER A 176 -7.37 19.30 12.31
CA SER A 176 -7.51 20.62 12.91
C SER A 176 -6.95 20.63 14.34
N GLU A 177 -7.14 19.60 15.14
CA GLU A 177 -6.65 19.57 16.52
C GLU A 177 -5.15 19.34 16.67
N LEU A 178 -4.48 18.82 15.64
CA LEU A 178 -3.01 18.84 15.56
C LEU A 178 -2.44 20.27 15.70
N LEU A 179 -3.26 21.32 15.49
CA LEU A 179 -2.90 22.72 15.74
C LEU A 179 -2.50 23.02 17.18
N ASN A 180 -3.18 22.37 18.13
CA ASN A 180 -3.30 22.86 19.50
C ASN A 180 -2.34 22.14 20.45
N LYS A 181 -1.74 21.02 20.02
CA LYS A 181 -0.79 20.27 20.82
C LYS A 181 0.63 20.80 20.65
N GLN A 182 1.15 21.47 21.68
CA GLN A 182 2.59 21.71 21.85
C GLN A 182 3.27 20.41 22.33
N GLY A 183 4.55 20.20 21.99
CA GLY A 183 5.37 19.12 22.57
C GLY A 183 5.48 17.80 21.80
N LYS A 184 4.89 17.64 20.60
CA LYS A 184 5.09 16.42 19.80
C LYS A 184 6.49 16.38 19.17
N LYS A 185 7.10 15.18 19.12
CA LYS A 185 8.33 14.93 18.36
C LYS A 185 8.12 15.31 16.88
N SER A 186 9.08 16.02 16.30
CA SER A 186 8.94 16.64 14.97
C SER A 186 8.76 15.62 13.85
N ILE A 187 9.37 14.43 13.96
CA ILE A 187 9.19 13.33 13.00
C ILE A 187 7.72 12.89 12.98
N SER A 188 7.13 12.59 14.14
CA SER A 188 5.74 12.18 14.24
C SER A 188 4.79 13.25 13.73
N TYR A 189 5.07 14.52 14.01
CA TYR A 189 4.26 15.62 13.49
C TYR A 189 4.33 15.72 11.96
N GLY A 190 5.53 15.59 11.39
CA GLY A 190 5.73 15.53 9.95
C GLY A 190 5.04 14.32 9.29
N ASP A 191 5.10 13.15 9.93
CA ASP A 191 4.39 11.94 9.52
C ASP A 191 2.89 12.19 9.40
N TYR A 192 2.26 12.73 10.45
CA TYR A 192 0.83 13.05 10.41
C TYR A 192 0.48 14.04 9.30
N LEU A 193 1.28 15.09 9.16
CA LEU A 193 1.03 16.14 8.16
C LEU A 193 1.08 15.59 6.72
N GLN A 194 2.08 14.74 6.41
CA GLN A 194 2.18 14.15 5.07
C GLN A 194 1.08 13.12 4.80
N LEU A 195 0.63 12.37 5.82
CA LEU A 195 -0.49 11.43 5.69
C LEU A 195 -1.78 12.16 5.36
N ILE A 196 -2.14 13.20 6.13
CA ILE A 196 -3.35 14.01 5.91
C ILE A 196 -3.33 14.63 4.51
N LYS A 197 -2.21 15.24 4.12
CA LYS A 197 -2.05 15.81 2.78
C LYS A 197 -2.17 14.76 1.67
N GLY A 198 -1.70 13.54 1.95
CA GLY A 198 -1.84 12.40 1.06
C GLY A 198 -3.30 12.01 0.82
N VAL A 199 -4.12 11.99 1.87
CA VAL A 199 -5.57 11.72 1.75
C VAL A 199 -6.25 12.85 0.97
N ASP A 200 -6.00 14.12 1.34
CA ASP A 200 -6.53 15.31 0.66
C ASP A 200 -6.27 15.26 -0.86
N ASN A 201 -5.05 14.93 -1.25
CA ASN A 201 -4.67 14.88 -2.67
C ASN A 201 -5.32 13.70 -3.42
N LYS A 202 -5.63 12.60 -2.72
CA LYS A 202 -6.09 11.33 -3.31
C LYS A 202 -7.61 11.25 -3.47
N PHE A 203 -8.35 11.90 -2.58
CA PHE A 203 -9.81 11.89 -2.50
C PHE A 203 -10.37 13.30 -2.71
N LYS A 204 -9.93 14.00 -3.78
CA LYS A 204 -10.26 15.41 -4.09
C LYS A 204 -11.79 15.65 -4.22
N ASN A 205 -12.50 15.60 -3.10
CA ASN A 205 -13.96 15.60 -3.03
C ASN A 205 -14.48 17.00 -2.62
N GLY A 206 -13.72 18.06 -2.89
CA GLY A 206 -14.06 19.43 -2.45
C GLY A 206 -13.87 19.69 -0.94
N PHE A 207 -13.66 18.66 -0.12
CA PHE A 207 -13.33 18.78 1.29
C PHE A 207 -11.82 18.84 1.49
N TYR A 208 -11.27 20.05 1.63
CA TYR A 208 -9.92 20.19 2.19
C TYR A 208 -9.98 19.93 3.69
N PHE A 209 -9.22 18.97 4.21
CA PHE A 209 -9.13 18.76 5.66
C PHE A 209 -8.50 19.97 6.35
N LEU A 210 -7.55 20.63 5.68
CA LEU A 210 -6.86 21.83 6.14
C LEU A 210 -6.78 22.88 5.04
N SER A 211 -6.95 24.15 5.41
CA SER A 211 -6.72 25.27 4.49
C SER A 211 -5.26 25.41 4.09
N LYS A 212 -4.98 26.08 2.97
CA LYS A 212 -3.61 26.39 2.51
C LYS A 212 -2.79 27.12 3.58
N LYS A 213 -3.41 28.06 4.32
CA LYS A 213 -2.77 28.81 5.42
C LYS A 213 -2.40 27.90 6.59
N GLN A 214 -3.30 26.98 6.97
CA GLN A 214 -3.05 25.97 8.01
C GLN A 214 -1.89 25.05 7.60
N TYR A 215 -1.89 24.53 6.37
CA TYR A 215 -0.80 23.73 5.85
C TYR A 215 0.55 24.44 5.90
N LYS A 216 0.63 25.70 5.44
CA LYS A 216 1.87 26.49 5.50
C LYS A 216 2.38 26.65 6.94
N LYS A 217 1.48 26.93 7.89
CA LYS A 217 1.83 27.05 9.32
C LYS A 217 2.43 25.75 9.88
N TYR A 218 1.88 24.58 9.53
CA TYR A 218 2.36 23.29 10.05
C TYR A 218 3.62 22.82 9.38
N LEU A 219 3.75 23.11 8.10
CA LEU A 219 4.94 22.81 7.33
C LEU A 219 6.17 23.41 8.02
N ASN A 220 6.13 24.69 8.40
CA ASN A 220 7.23 25.34 9.10
C ASN A 220 7.56 24.65 10.45
N LYS A 221 6.55 24.25 11.22
CA LYS A 221 6.74 23.53 12.49
C LYS A 221 7.33 22.13 12.29
N ALA A 222 6.92 21.44 11.23
CA ALA A 222 7.40 20.10 10.91
C ALA A 222 8.84 20.15 10.39
N THR A 223 9.19 21.12 9.56
CA THR A 223 10.47 21.13 8.83
C THR A 223 11.63 21.70 9.66
N GLN A 224 11.42 22.75 10.44
CA GLN A 224 12.50 23.42 11.19
C GLN A 224 13.33 22.47 12.08
N PRO A 225 12.73 21.57 12.89
CA PRO A 225 13.51 20.65 13.71
C PRO A 225 14.12 19.48 12.92
N LEU A 226 13.61 19.23 11.72
CA LEU A 226 14.08 18.15 10.86
C LEU A 226 15.37 18.51 10.11
N LEU A 227 15.67 19.81 9.96
CA LEU A 227 16.87 20.32 9.27
C LEU A 227 18.15 20.21 10.14
N ASN A 228 18.01 20.13 11.47
CA ASN A 228 19.15 19.96 12.37
C ASN A 228 19.56 18.48 12.45
N LYS A 229 20.67 18.14 11.77
CA LYS A 229 21.33 16.82 11.66
C LYS A 229 20.44 15.66 11.14
N GLN A 230 20.89 15.03 10.04
CA GLN A 230 20.22 13.89 9.42
C GLN A 230 20.54 12.62 10.22
N ASN A 231 19.67 12.25 11.17
CA ASN A 231 20.02 11.21 12.15
C ASN A 231 19.39 9.85 11.85
N SER A 232 18.39 9.76 10.98
CA SER A 232 17.78 8.48 10.61
C SER A 232 17.21 8.43 9.19
N ILE A 233 17.16 7.23 8.60
CA ILE A 233 16.51 6.97 7.30
C ILE A 233 15.03 7.33 7.38
N LYS A 234 14.36 7.00 8.49
CA LYS A 234 12.96 7.41 8.73
C LYS A 234 12.81 8.93 8.72
N LYS A 235 13.69 9.66 9.41
CA LYS A 235 13.65 11.14 9.42
C LYS A 235 13.77 11.69 8.00
N LEU A 236 14.74 11.20 7.22
CA LEU A 236 14.93 11.59 5.82
C LEU A 236 13.69 11.31 4.96
N LYS A 237 13.07 10.14 5.12
CA LYS A 237 11.84 9.75 4.41
C LYS A 237 10.72 10.77 4.64
N VAL A 238 10.48 11.14 5.90
CA VAL A 238 9.44 12.12 6.27
C VAL A 238 9.71 13.48 5.64
N ILE A 239 10.95 13.99 5.74
CA ILE A 239 11.33 15.28 5.15
C ILE A 239 11.08 15.26 3.64
N MET A 240 11.45 14.18 2.95
CA MET A 240 11.29 14.06 1.50
C MET A 240 9.83 13.94 1.07
N ASP A 241 9.00 13.21 1.83
CA ASP A 241 7.57 13.12 1.56
C ASP A 241 6.87 14.46 1.75
N ILE A 242 7.27 15.22 2.78
CA ILE A 242 6.81 16.60 2.98
C ILE A 242 7.22 17.46 1.79
N HIS A 243 8.50 17.47 1.42
CA HIS A 243 8.99 18.26 0.29
C HIS A 243 8.22 17.95 -1.01
N SER A 244 8.03 16.67 -1.32
CA SER A 244 7.31 16.21 -2.51
C SER A 244 5.82 16.59 -2.50
N LYS A 245 5.10 16.38 -1.39
CA LYS A 245 3.64 16.62 -1.33
C LYS A 245 3.28 18.11 -1.27
N PHE A 246 4.14 18.92 -0.68
CA PHE A 246 3.90 20.36 -0.50
C PHE A 246 4.60 21.22 -1.56
N LYS A 247 5.47 20.63 -2.40
CA LYS A 247 6.38 21.37 -3.29
C LYS A 247 7.15 22.46 -2.53
N ASN A 248 7.58 22.13 -1.31
CA ASN A 248 8.17 23.12 -0.41
C ASN A 248 9.64 23.39 -0.75
N SER A 249 9.90 24.50 -1.45
CA SER A 249 11.26 24.94 -1.80
C SER A 249 12.13 25.31 -0.60
N GLU A 250 11.55 25.59 0.57
CA GLU A 250 12.30 26.00 1.77
C GLU A 250 13.08 24.84 2.42
N VAL A 251 12.76 23.58 2.07
CA VAL A 251 13.47 22.40 2.56
C VAL A 251 14.51 21.98 1.51
N ASN A 252 15.71 22.53 1.61
CA ASN A 252 16.84 22.04 0.82
C ASN A 252 17.45 20.80 1.49
N ILE A 253 17.40 19.66 0.79
CA ILE A 253 18.02 18.40 1.26
C ILE A 253 19.20 18.13 0.35
N ASP A 254 20.40 18.31 0.88
CA ASP A 254 21.66 18.05 0.20
C ASP A 254 21.75 16.57 -0.25
N LYS A 255 21.87 16.38 -1.56
CA LYS A 255 21.98 15.05 -2.20
C LYS A 255 23.24 14.31 -1.75
N ASN A 256 24.37 15.01 -1.58
CA ASN A 256 25.64 14.39 -1.20
C ASN A 256 25.61 13.94 0.26
N ALA A 257 25.12 14.79 1.17
CA ALA A 257 24.96 14.41 2.58
C ALA A 257 24.03 13.19 2.74
N VAL A 258 22.91 13.16 2.01
CA VAL A 258 21.98 12.01 2.02
C VAL A 258 22.66 10.75 1.46
N LYS A 259 23.40 10.89 0.36
CA LYS A 259 24.13 9.78 -0.28
C LYS A 259 25.14 9.18 0.69
N GLU A 260 26.00 10.01 1.29
CA GLU A 260 27.00 9.58 2.27
C GLU A 260 26.35 8.86 3.44
N TYR A 261 25.30 9.46 4.01
CA TYR A 261 24.56 8.87 5.12
C TYR A 261 23.99 7.50 4.75
N ILE A 262 23.21 7.38 3.66
CA ILE A 262 22.60 6.11 3.27
C ILE A 262 23.67 5.06 2.95
N TYR A 263 24.70 5.40 2.18
CA TYR A 263 25.75 4.44 1.85
C TYR A 263 26.46 3.95 3.11
N SER A 264 26.66 4.85 4.08
CA SER A 264 27.23 4.52 5.37
C SER A 264 26.35 3.62 6.23
N ARG A 265 25.12 3.23 5.84
CA ARG A 265 24.22 2.34 6.60
C ARG A 265 23.92 1.02 5.90
N GLN A 266 24.31 0.87 4.64
CA GLN A 266 23.96 -0.30 3.84
C GLN A 266 24.73 -1.57 4.30
N LEU A 267 24.00 -2.67 4.49
CA LEU A 267 24.54 -3.97 4.89
C LEU A 267 25.24 -4.69 3.71
N GLN A 268 25.86 -5.84 3.98
CA GLN A 268 26.60 -6.59 2.96
C GLN A 268 25.72 -7.22 1.89
N ASN A 269 24.52 -7.66 2.26
CA ASN A 269 23.49 -8.13 1.33
C ASN A 269 22.79 -6.99 0.56
N GLY A 270 23.18 -5.73 0.80
CA GLY A 270 22.61 -4.54 0.16
C GLY A 270 21.35 -3.98 0.83
N SER A 271 20.80 -4.65 1.84
CA SER A 271 19.66 -4.17 2.64
C SER A 271 20.08 -3.12 3.67
N PHE A 272 19.11 -2.64 4.44
CA PHE A 272 19.30 -1.66 5.50
C PHE A 272 18.78 -2.19 6.83
N PRO A 273 19.45 -1.90 7.95
CA PRO A 273 19.09 -2.44 9.25
C PRO A 273 17.96 -1.66 9.91
N ILE A 274 17.29 -2.29 10.88
CA ILE A 274 16.34 -1.57 11.76
C ILE A 274 17.07 -0.48 12.57
N TYR A 275 16.43 0.68 12.69
CA TYR A 275 16.93 1.85 13.43
C TYR A 275 18.29 2.40 12.95
N ASP A 276 18.71 2.08 11.72
CA ASP A 276 19.97 2.55 11.13
C ASP A 276 21.24 2.10 11.86
N ASP A 277 21.13 1.07 12.71
CA ASP A 277 22.26 0.45 13.39
C ASP A 277 22.78 -0.74 12.57
N LYS A 278 24.02 -0.63 12.07
CA LYS A 278 24.66 -1.68 11.25
C LYS A 278 24.79 -3.03 11.94
N ASN A 279 24.78 -3.05 13.26
CA ASN A 279 24.87 -4.28 14.03
C ASN A 279 23.54 -5.02 14.11
N ASN A 280 22.44 -4.37 13.72
CA ASN A 280 21.13 -4.98 13.71
C ASN A 280 20.84 -5.75 12.42
N ASN A 281 19.80 -6.57 12.50
CA ASN A 281 19.27 -7.32 11.36
C ASN A 281 18.66 -6.39 10.30
N ALA A 282 18.68 -6.88 9.07
CA ALA A 282 18.00 -6.27 7.94
C ALA A 282 16.50 -6.08 8.23
N ASP A 283 15.96 -4.91 7.87
CA ASP A 283 14.54 -4.59 7.98
C ASP A 283 14.01 -4.13 6.61
N THR A 284 12.89 -4.70 6.20
CA THR A 284 12.30 -4.48 4.87
C THR A 284 11.72 -3.07 4.73
N LEU A 285 11.18 -2.48 5.79
CA LEU A 285 10.65 -1.11 5.80
C LEU A 285 11.76 -0.08 5.66
N THR A 286 12.82 -0.18 6.46
CA THR A 286 13.98 0.71 6.39
C THR A 286 14.66 0.57 5.02
N THR A 287 14.74 -0.66 4.50
CA THR A 287 15.25 -0.93 3.15
C THR A 287 14.40 -0.24 2.08
N PHE A 288 13.08 -0.35 2.14
CA PHE A 288 12.16 0.36 1.25
C PHE A 288 12.35 1.87 1.33
N TYR A 289 12.43 2.44 2.54
CA TYR A 289 12.64 3.87 2.73
C TYR A 289 13.95 4.35 2.11
N ALA A 290 15.05 3.62 2.30
CA ALA A 290 16.34 3.95 1.71
C ALA A 290 16.27 3.96 0.17
N VAL A 291 15.62 2.95 -0.42
CA VAL A 291 15.43 2.86 -1.87
C VAL A 291 14.56 4.01 -2.41
N ASP A 292 13.44 4.32 -1.74
CA ASP A 292 12.57 5.44 -2.12
C ASP A 292 13.30 6.79 -2.06
N ILE A 293 14.08 7.02 -1.00
CA ILE A 293 14.93 8.21 -0.86
C ILE A 293 15.93 8.30 -2.02
N MET A 294 16.67 7.21 -2.27
CA MET A 294 17.65 7.17 -3.36
C MET A 294 17.00 7.43 -4.71
N LYS A 295 15.85 6.80 -5.01
CA LYS A 295 15.11 7.01 -6.26
C LYS A 295 14.66 8.46 -6.42
N LYS A 296 14.05 9.07 -5.39
CA LYS A 296 13.55 10.45 -5.41
C LYS A 296 14.65 11.51 -5.57
N LYS A 297 15.88 11.20 -5.13
CA LYS A 297 17.05 12.10 -5.24
C LYS A 297 17.98 11.73 -6.39
N ASP A 298 17.61 10.75 -7.21
CA ASP A 298 18.44 10.25 -8.29
C ASP A 298 19.85 9.85 -7.80
N ILE A 299 19.88 9.10 -6.69
CA ILE A 299 21.10 8.53 -6.12
C ILE A 299 21.18 7.07 -6.56
N LYS A 300 22.35 6.66 -7.07
CA LYS A 300 22.61 5.28 -7.45
C LYS A 300 22.52 4.36 -6.22
N VAL A 301 21.83 3.24 -6.35
CA VAL A 301 21.77 2.23 -5.29
C VAL A 301 23.06 1.39 -5.30
N PRO A 302 23.91 1.44 -4.25
CA PRO A 302 25.07 0.56 -4.19
C PRO A 302 24.63 -0.87 -3.96
N LYS A 303 25.48 -1.85 -4.34
CA LYS A 303 25.17 -3.28 -4.20
C LYS A 303 23.79 -3.68 -4.76
N LYS A 304 23.28 -2.96 -5.78
CA LYS A 304 21.91 -3.12 -6.34
C LYS A 304 21.56 -4.58 -6.62
N ILE A 305 22.48 -5.35 -7.22
CA ILE A 305 22.28 -6.77 -7.53
C ILE A 305 22.06 -7.60 -6.25
N LYS A 306 22.89 -7.41 -5.21
CA LYS A 306 22.75 -8.10 -3.93
C LYS A 306 21.44 -7.74 -3.23
N LEU A 307 21.07 -6.45 -3.26
CA LEU A 307 19.80 -5.98 -2.70
C LEU A 307 18.60 -6.62 -3.42
N ILE A 308 18.59 -6.64 -4.75
CA ILE A 308 17.52 -7.28 -5.53
C ILE A 308 17.42 -8.77 -5.17
N LYS A 309 18.56 -9.47 -5.06
CA LYS A 309 18.58 -10.87 -4.65
C LYS A 309 17.96 -11.05 -3.25
N TYR A 310 18.40 -10.28 -2.26
CA TYR A 310 17.85 -10.32 -0.89
C TYR A 310 16.33 -10.13 -0.89
N LEU A 311 15.82 -9.12 -1.60
CA LEU A 311 14.39 -8.84 -1.64
C LEU A 311 13.60 -9.97 -2.32
N LYS A 312 14.10 -10.55 -3.41
CA LYS A 312 13.47 -11.67 -4.13
C LYS A 312 13.48 -12.96 -3.30
N ASP A 313 14.60 -13.25 -2.64
CA ASP A 313 14.72 -14.39 -1.74
C ASP A 313 13.71 -14.25 -0.58
N ASN A 314 13.54 -13.04 -0.04
CA ASN A 314 12.56 -12.75 1.00
C ASN A 314 11.11 -12.98 0.53
N VAL A 315 10.74 -12.41 -0.63
CA VAL A 315 9.41 -12.63 -1.25
C VAL A 315 9.13 -14.13 -1.44
N THR A 316 10.12 -14.87 -1.95
CA THR A 316 9.99 -16.31 -2.18
C THR A 316 9.80 -17.06 -0.87
N ALA A 317 10.57 -16.72 0.16
CA ALA A 317 10.48 -17.36 1.47
C ALA A 317 9.10 -17.16 2.14
N LYS A 318 8.49 -15.97 1.99
CA LYS A 318 7.19 -15.64 2.60
C LYS A 318 5.98 -16.29 1.91
N LEU A 319 6.18 -16.86 0.73
CA LEU A 319 5.14 -17.48 -0.09
C LEU A 319 5.30 -19.00 -0.24
N LYS A 320 6.14 -19.62 0.60
CA LYS A 320 6.27 -21.08 0.70
C LYS A 320 5.21 -21.66 1.62
#